data_AF-A0A9Q1EK85-F1
#
_entry.id   AF-A0A9Q1EK85-F1
#
_cell.length_a   1.000
_cell.length_b   1.000
_cell.length_c   1.000
_cell.angle_alpha   90.00
_cell.angle_beta   90.00
_cell.angle_gamma   90.00
#
_symmetry.space_group_name_H-M   'P 1'
#
loop_
_entity.id
_entity.type
_entity.pdbx_description
1 polymer ?
#
loop_
_entity_poly.entity_id
_entity_poly.type
_entity_poly.pdbx_seq_one_letter_code
_entity_poly.pdbx_strand_id
1 'polypeptide(L)'
;MSVPSSPGESQRGAPRFFVGCEDDESESLDDCSMRTDMELYEDDEEADSPPERQIADVILNEPVDNWPLCDCLISFHSKGFPLDKAVSYAKLRNPLLINDLNMQYFIQDRREVYRILQEEGIDLPRYAVLNRDPDKPDECNLVEGEDHVEVNGEIFQKPFVEKPVCAEDHNVYIYYPTSAGGGSQRLFRKIGSRSSVYSPESCVRKTGSYIYEEFMPHRRHRREGVHGGA
;
A
#
# COMPACT_ATOMS: atom_id res chain seq x y z
N MET A 1 -45.66 -6.09 46.00
CA MET A 1 -44.40 -5.34 45.86
C MET A 1 -43.35 -6.37 45.41
N SER A 2 -43.29 -6.78 44.14
CA SER A 2 -42.91 -6.04 42.92
C SER A 2 -41.49 -5.48 43.03
N VAL A 3 -40.51 -6.33 42.73
CA VAL A 3 -39.13 -5.93 42.42
C VAL A 3 -39.06 -5.79 40.90
N PRO A 4 -38.60 -4.66 40.32
CA PRO A 4 -38.54 -4.51 38.88
C PRO A 4 -37.35 -5.32 38.32
N SER A 5 -37.63 -6.15 37.34
CA SER A 5 -36.63 -6.86 36.54
C SER A 5 -35.81 -5.84 35.73
N SER A 6 -34.49 -5.93 35.82
CA SER A 6 -33.54 -5.11 35.07
C SER A 6 -33.78 -5.21 33.55
N PRO A 7 -33.59 -4.12 32.79
CA PRO A 7 -33.85 -4.12 31.37
C PRO A 7 -32.70 -4.80 30.59
N GLY A 8 -33.04 -5.87 29.88
CA GLY A 8 -32.43 -6.26 28.60
C GLY A 8 -31.01 -6.81 28.63
N GLU A 9 -30.85 -8.07 29.05
CA GLU A 9 -29.78 -8.90 28.48
C GLU A 9 -30.07 -9.08 26.99
N SER A 10 -29.20 -8.51 26.14
CA SER A 10 -29.22 -8.76 24.71
C SER A 10 -28.98 -10.26 24.46
N GLN A 11 -29.95 -10.93 23.82
CA GLN A 11 -29.80 -12.32 23.34
C GLN A 11 -28.77 -12.46 22.20
N ARG A 12 -28.02 -11.41 21.86
CA ARG A 12 -26.94 -11.50 20.89
C ARG A 12 -25.66 -11.90 21.63
N GLY A 13 -25.23 -13.14 21.43
CA GLY A 13 -23.92 -13.63 21.84
C GLY A 13 -22.80 -12.72 21.33
N ALA A 14 -21.57 -12.93 21.82
CA ALA A 14 -20.42 -12.12 21.46
C ALA A 14 -20.31 -11.95 19.93
N PRO A 15 -19.97 -10.74 19.44
CA PRO A 15 -19.84 -10.48 18.01
C PRO A 15 -18.82 -11.44 17.40
N ARG A 16 -19.24 -12.14 16.34
CA ARG A 16 -18.35 -13.01 15.56
C ARG A 16 -17.65 -12.14 14.53
N PHE A 17 -16.33 -12.03 14.66
CA PHE A 17 -15.49 -11.35 13.67
C PHE A 17 -15.05 -12.36 12.62
N PHE A 18 -15.12 -11.95 11.36
CA PHE A 18 -14.63 -12.69 10.22
C PHE A 18 -13.55 -11.82 9.57
N VAL A 19 -12.32 -12.30 9.56
CA VAL A 19 -11.15 -11.60 8.99
C VAL A 19 -10.67 -12.42 7.80
N GLY A 20 -10.48 -11.77 6.66
CA GLY A 20 -9.98 -12.42 5.46
C GLY A 20 -9.26 -11.40 4.57
N CYS A 21 -7.94 -11.53 4.49
CA CYS A 21 -7.07 -11.04 3.44
C CYS A 21 -5.86 -11.98 3.42
N GLU A 22 -5.47 -12.47 2.25
CA GLU A 22 -4.22 -13.22 2.12
C GLU A 22 -3.05 -12.24 2.25
N ASP A 23 -2.25 -12.39 3.30
CA ASP A 23 -0.94 -11.77 3.37
C ASP A 23 0.03 -12.62 2.54
N ASP A 24 0.35 -12.17 1.32
CA ASP A 24 1.43 -12.74 0.51
C ASP A 24 2.79 -12.50 1.21
N GLU A 25 3.17 -13.38 2.13
CA GLU A 25 4.56 -13.60 2.58
C GLU A 25 5.12 -14.88 1.94
N SER A 26 5.00 -15.02 0.61
CA SER A 26 5.64 -16.11 -0.13
C SER A 26 6.71 -15.58 -1.09
N GLU A 27 7.96 -15.53 -0.62
CA GLU A 27 9.12 -15.71 -1.50
C GLU A 27 9.81 -17.01 -1.09
N SER A 28 9.79 -17.97 -1.99
CA SER A 28 10.40 -19.29 -1.87
C SER A 28 11.90 -19.19 -1.55
N LEU A 29 12.29 -19.62 -0.35
CA LEU A 29 13.68 -19.92 -0.01
C LEU A 29 13.93 -21.42 -0.22
N ASP A 30 13.95 -21.86 -1.47
CA ASP A 30 14.51 -23.17 -1.82
C ASP A 30 15.99 -23.02 -2.18
N ASP A 31 16.85 -23.08 -1.16
CA ASP A 31 18.12 -23.79 -1.25
C ASP A 31 18.67 -24.08 0.16
N CYS A 32 18.46 -25.31 0.64
CA CYS A 32 19.40 -26.02 1.53
C CYS A 32 18.99 -27.50 1.67
N SER A 33 19.68 -28.34 0.90
CA SER A 33 19.68 -29.80 0.97
C SER A 33 19.96 -30.34 2.38
N MET A 34 19.06 -31.17 2.93
CA MET A 34 19.38 -32.38 3.70
C MET A 34 18.29 -33.43 3.50
N ARG A 35 18.68 -34.58 2.93
CA ARG A 35 17.88 -35.80 2.76
C ARG A 35 17.48 -36.42 4.11
N THR A 36 16.25 -36.91 4.24
CA THR A 36 15.91 -38.23 4.83
C THR A 36 14.49 -38.61 4.38
N ASP A 37 14.36 -39.45 3.35
CA ASP A 37 13.10 -40.09 2.98
C ASP A 37 12.82 -41.24 3.95
N MET A 38 11.86 -41.03 4.85
CA MET A 38 11.09 -42.09 5.48
C MET A 38 9.65 -41.91 4.97
N GLU A 39 9.31 -42.72 3.97
CA GLU A 39 8.01 -42.75 3.31
C GLU A 39 6.87 -43.14 4.29
N LEU A 40 5.65 -42.75 3.89
CA LEU A 40 4.33 -43.22 4.32
C LEU A 40 3.70 -42.55 5.55
N TYR A 41 3.10 -41.39 5.30
CA TYR A 41 1.74 -41.14 5.78
C TYR A 41 0.88 -40.77 4.56
N GLU A 42 -0.04 -41.66 4.20
CA GLU A 42 -1.19 -41.30 3.38
C GLU A 42 -2.01 -40.32 4.22
N ASP A 43 -1.79 -39.03 3.99
CA ASP A 43 -2.50 -37.98 4.69
C ASP A 43 -3.84 -37.79 3.99
N ASP A 44 -4.88 -38.44 4.50
CA ASP A 44 -6.27 -38.05 4.28
C ASP A 44 -6.51 -36.67 4.95
N GLU A 45 -5.86 -35.61 4.44
CA GLU A 45 -6.12 -34.23 4.87
C GLU A 45 -7.21 -33.61 3.98
N GLU A 46 -8.45 -34.02 4.21
CA GLU A 46 -9.57 -33.07 4.13
C GLU A 46 -9.76 -32.45 5.52
N ALA A 47 -8.67 -31.88 6.06
CA ALA A 47 -8.71 -31.11 7.28
C ALA A 47 -9.46 -29.80 7.00
N ASP A 48 -10.62 -29.65 7.65
CA ASP A 48 -11.47 -28.45 7.66
C ASP A 48 -10.57 -27.20 7.70
N SER A 49 -10.45 -26.54 6.54
CA SER A 49 -9.53 -25.42 6.37
C SER A 49 -9.84 -24.34 7.42
N PRO A 50 -8.83 -23.68 8.01
CA PRO A 50 -9.04 -22.65 9.02
C PRO A 50 -10.16 -21.68 8.61
N PRO A 51 -11.03 -21.22 9.52
CA PRO A 51 -12.19 -20.41 9.18
C PRO A 51 -11.84 -19.15 8.36
N GLU A 52 -10.62 -18.63 8.50
CA GLU A 52 -10.06 -17.53 7.70
C GLU A 52 -9.90 -17.89 6.21
N ARG A 53 -9.42 -19.10 5.89
CA ARG A 53 -9.31 -19.60 4.51
C ARG A 53 -10.68 -19.80 3.88
N GLN A 54 -11.67 -20.23 4.66
CA GLN A 54 -13.06 -20.37 4.18
C GLN A 54 -13.66 -19.00 3.79
N ILE A 55 -13.36 -17.94 4.53
CA ILE A 55 -13.89 -16.59 4.24
C ILE A 55 -13.22 -16.00 2.99
N ALA A 56 -11.90 -16.16 2.85
CA ALA A 56 -11.19 -15.70 1.65
C ALA A 56 -11.76 -16.38 0.39
N ASP A 57 -11.97 -17.69 0.44
CA ASP A 57 -12.59 -18.46 -0.64
C ASP A 57 -14.00 -17.95 -0.98
N VAL A 58 -14.84 -17.71 0.03
CA VAL A 58 -16.18 -17.11 -0.15
C VAL A 58 -16.09 -15.72 -0.78
N ILE A 59 -15.17 -14.87 -0.33
CA ILE A 59 -15.00 -13.51 -0.87
C ILE A 59 -14.59 -13.57 -2.35
N LEU A 60 -13.72 -14.49 -2.75
CA LEU A 60 -13.24 -14.59 -4.12
C LEU A 60 -14.28 -15.28 -5.03
N ASN A 61 -14.82 -16.41 -4.59
CA ASN A 61 -15.53 -17.35 -5.46
C ASN A 61 -17.05 -17.28 -5.35
N GLU A 62 -17.62 -16.98 -4.17
CA GLU A 62 -19.08 -16.96 -3.99
C GLU A 62 -19.71 -15.62 -4.40
N PRO A 63 -20.94 -15.59 -4.94
CA PRO A 63 -21.67 -14.36 -5.17
C PRO A 63 -21.98 -13.64 -3.86
N VAL A 64 -22.11 -12.31 -3.92
CA VAL A 64 -22.30 -11.45 -2.74
C VAL A 64 -23.58 -11.75 -1.94
N ASP A 65 -24.56 -12.40 -2.57
CA ASP A 65 -25.80 -12.83 -1.92
C ASP A 65 -25.56 -13.94 -0.89
N ASN A 66 -24.53 -14.77 -1.12
CA ASN A 66 -24.15 -15.90 -0.26
C ASN A 66 -23.17 -15.51 0.85
N TRP A 67 -22.67 -14.28 0.84
CA TRP A 67 -21.74 -13.82 1.86
C TRP A 67 -22.42 -13.73 3.24
N PRO A 68 -21.68 -13.98 4.34
CA PRO A 68 -22.22 -13.89 5.69
C PRO A 68 -22.88 -12.53 5.96
N LEU A 69 -24.00 -12.53 6.70
CA LEU A 69 -24.67 -11.30 7.12
C LEU A 69 -23.88 -10.61 8.24
N CYS A 70 -23.84 -9.28 8.21
CA CYS A 70 -23.32 -8.46 9.29
C CYS A 70 -24.15 -7.20 9.49
N ASP A 71 -24.24 -6.71 10.73
CA ASP A 71 -24.84 -5.40 11.04
C ASP A 71 -23.84 -4.25 10.77
N CYS A 72 -22.54 -4.56 10.86
CA CYS A 72 -21.42 -3.64 10.70
C CYS A 72 -20.33 -4.31 9.84
N LEU A 73 -19.83 -3.61 8.83
CA LEU A 73 -18.83 -4.09 7.90
C LEU A 73 -17.52 -3.30 8.05
N ILE A 74 -16.46 -4.03 8.35
CA ILE A 74 -15.07 -3.57 8.25
C ILE A 74 -14.48 -4.29 7.05
N SER A 75 -14.14 -3.54 6.00
CA SER A 75 -13.54 -4.10 4.79
C SER A 75 -12.58 -3.08 4.20
N PHE A 76 -11.46 -3.57 3.70
CA PHE A 76 -10.39 -2.78 3.12
C PHE A 76 -9.75 -3.55 1.96
N HIS A 77 -9.40 -2.83 0.90
CA HIS A 77 -8.74 -3.37 -0.27
C HIS A 77 -7.29 -3.71 0.05
N SER A 78 -6.86 -4.87 -0.46
CA SER A 78 -5.48 -5.28 -0.62
C SER A 78 -5.33 -5.92 -2.00
N LYS A 79 -4.09 -6.23 -2.41
CA LYS A 79 -3.82 -6.89 -3.69
C LYS A 79 -4.65 -8.17 -3.83
N GLY A 80 -5.45 -8.26 -4.89
CA GLY A 80 -6.32 -9.41 -5.17
C GLY A 80 -7.74 -9.30 -4.58
N PHE A 81 -8.01 -8.31 -3.72
CA PHE A 81 -9.33 -8.13 -3.10
C PHE A 81 -10.38 -7.61 -4.11
N PRO A 82 -11.55 -8.27 -4.24
CA PRO A 82 -12.58 -7.85 -5.18
C PRO A 82 -13.43 -6.70 -4.62
N LEU A 83 -12.90 -5.48 -4.67
CA LEU A 83 -13.57 -4.28 -4.11
C LEU A 83 -14.97 -4.05 -4.71
N ASP A 84 -15.16 -4.33 -6.02
CA ASP A 84 -16.47 -4.25 -6.68
C ASP A 84 -17.52 -5.18 -6.03
N LYS A 85 -17.11 -6.38 -5.60
CA LYS A 85 -17.98 -7.32 -4.87
C LYS A 85 -18.30 -6.78 -3.48
N ALA A 86 -17.31 -6.25 -2.76
CA ALA A 86 -17.55 -5.65 -1.45
C ALA A 86 -18.54 -4.47 -1.52
N VAL A 87 -18.39 -3.60 -2.53
CA VAL A 87 -19.34 -2.51 -2.80
C VAL A 87 -20.74 -3.04 -3.11
N SER A 88 -20.83 -4.11 -3.92
CA SER A 88 -22.11 -4.74 -4.25
C SER A 88 -22.79 -5.38 -3.04
N TYR A 89 -22.01 -6.05 -2.18
CA TYR A 89 -22.47 -6.58 -0.91
C TYR A 89 -22.99 -5.47 0.02
N ALA A 90 -22.24 -4.37 0.16
CA ALA A 90 -22.64 -3.24 0.99
C ALA A 90 -23.96 -2.61 0.49
N LYS A 91 -24.15 -2.50 -0.83
CA LYS A 91 -25.41 -2.03 -1.43
C LYS A 91 -26.57 -3.00 -1.17
N LEU A 92 -26.33 -4.31 -1.25
CA LEU A 92 -27.34 -5.35 -1.04
C LEU A 92 -27.80 -5.44 0.43
N ARG A 93 -26.85 -5.37 1.38
CA ARG A 93 -27.09 -5.65 2.80
C ARG A 93 -27.23 -4.38 3.65
N ASN A 94 -26.78 -3.23 3.14
CA ASN A 94 -26.77 -1.94 3.81
C ASN A 94 -26.25 -1.98 5.28
N PRO A 95 -25.07 -2.58 5.54
CA PRO A 95 -24.48 -2.59 6.88
C PRO A 95 -23.94 -1.20 7.24
N LEU A 96 -23.67 -0.96 8.53
CA LEU A 96 -22.86 0.18 8.94
C LEU A 96 -21.42 0.00 8.42
N LEU A 97 -20.95 0.91 7.58
CA LEU A 97 -19.57 0.89 7.08
C LEU A 97 -18.63 1.60 8.04
N ILE A 98 -17.60 0.89 8.52
CA ILE A 98 -16.51 1.52 9.30
C ILE A 98 -15.54 2.25 8.39
N ASN A 99 -15.19 1.63 7.26
CA ASN A 99 -14.39 2.23 6.21
C ASN A 99 -15.28 2.39 4.97
N ASP A 100 -15.32 3.59 4.38
CA ASP A 100 -16.02 3.80 3.12
C ASP A 100 -15.32 2.98 2.02
N LEU A 101 -16.08 2.15 1.30
CA LEU A 101 -15.54 1.27 0.26
C LEU A 101 -15.20 2.02 -1.04
N ASN A 102 -15.96 3.07 -1.39
CA ASN A 102 -15.71 3.82 -2.62
C ASN A 102 -14.45 4.68 -2.50
N MET A 103 -14.18 5.22 -1.32
CA MET A 103 -12.96 5.98 -1.04
C MET A 103 -11.69 5.14 -1.24
N GLN A 104 -11.78 3.82 -1.20
CA GLN A 104 -10.64 2.92 -1.40
C GLN A 104 -10.16 2.87 -2.86
N TYR A 105 -10.98 3.23 -3.86
CA TYR A 105 -10.48 3.42 -5.24
C TYR A 105 -9.61 4.66 -5.33
N PHE A 106 -9.95 5.74 -4.63
CA PHE A 106 -9.17 6.98 -4.62
C PHE A 106 -7.82 6.77 -3.93
N ILE A 107 -7.77 5.99 -2.84
CA ILE A 107 -6.53 5.72 -2.11
C ILE A 107 -5.51 4.92 -2.96
N GLN A 108 -5.96 4.16 -3.96
CA GLN A 108 -5.09 3.41 -4.87
C GLN A 108 -4.36 4.30 -5.89
N ASP A 109 -4.78 5.55 -6.08
CA ASP A 109 -4.14 6.52 -6.98
C ASP A 109 -3.55 7.69 -6.20
N ARG A 110 -2.22 7.82 -6.20
CA ARG A 110 -1.54 8.89 -5.47
C ARG A 110 -1.97 10.28 -5.94
N ARG A 111 -2.42 10.44 -7.19
CA ARG A 111 -2.89 11.71 -7.73
C ARG A 111 -4.18 12.13 -7.03
N GLU A 112 -5.11 11.20 -6.85
CA GLU A 112 -6.37 11.43 -6.15
C GLU A 112 -6.15 11.67 -4.66
N VAL A 113 -5.25 10.91 -4.03
CA VAL A 113 -4.84 11.16 -2.64
C VAL A 113 -4.33 12.58 -2.47
N TYR A 114 -3.42 13.03 -3.34
CA TYR A 114 -2.85 14.38 -3.24
C TYR A 114 -3.90 15.45 -3.50
N ARG A 115 -4.80 15.24 -4.48
CA ARG A 115 -5.91 16.15 -4.76
C ARG A 115 -6.80 16.35 -3.52
N ILE A 116 -7.22 15.25 -2.88
CA ILE A 116 -8.05 15.31 -1.67
C ILE A 116 -7.32 16.04 -0.53
N LEU A 117 -6.04 15.73 -0.31
CA LEU A 117 -5.24 16.39 0.73
C LEU A 117 -5.12 17.90 0.47
N GLN A 118 -4.94 18.33 -0.78
CA GLN A 118 -4.92 19.75 -1.15
C GLN A 118 -6.28 20.43 -0.93
N GLU A 119 -7.38 19.77 -1.31
CA GLU A 119 -8.75 20.30 -1.13
C GLU A 119 -9.09 20.50 0.35
N GLU A 120 -8.61 19.62 1.22
CA GLU A 120 -8.75 19.73 2.67
C GLU A 120 -7.73 20.69 3.32
N GLY A 121 -6.86 21.33 2.54
CA GLY A 121 -5.88 22.28 3.03
C GLY A 121 -4.76 21.64 3.88
N ILE A 122 -4.44 20.37 3.63
CA ILE A 122 -3.35 19.66 4.29
C ILE A 122 -2.05 19.96 3.56
N ASP A 123 -1.04 20.39 4.31
CA ASP A 123 0.29 20.68 3.77
C ASP A 123 0.92 19.44 3.12
N LEU A 124 1.42 19.64 1.89
CA LEU A 124 2.10 18.63 1.09
C LEU A 124 3.43 19.20 0.57
N PRO A 125 4.43 18.34 0.29
CA PRO A 125 5.58 18.75 -0.51
C PRO A 125 5.10 19.30 -1.86
N ARG A 126 5.78 20.32 -2.39
CA ARG A 126 5.51 20.79 -3.75
C ARG A 126 5.72 19.63 -4.72
N TYR A 127 4.78 19.41 -5.62
CA TYR A 127 4.77 18.28 -6.53
C TYR A 127 4.20 18.62 -7.91
N ALA A 128 4.57 17.81 -8.90
CA ALA A 128 3.99 17.82 -10.23
C ALA A 128 3.73 16.39 -10.71
N VAL A 129 2.65 16.19 -11.48
CA VAL A 129 2.27 14.89 -12.02
C VAL A 129 2.70 14.80 -13.49
N LEU A 130 3.52 13.79 -13.81
CA LEU A 130 3.86 13.44 -15.19
C LEU A 130 3.06 12.22 -15.63
N ASN A 131 2.00 12.47 -16.40
CA ASN A 131 1.27 11.41 -17.09
C ASN A 131 1.96 11.12 -18.42
N ARG A 132 2.36 9.87 -18.65
CA ARG A 132 2.90 9.40 -19.93
C ARG A 132 1.90 8.50 -20.61
N ASP A 133 1.65 8.78 -21.89
CA ASP A 133 0.95 7.86 -22.77
C ASP A 133 1.88 6.65 -23.04
N PRO A 134 1.46 5.41 -22.70
CA PRO A 134 2.26 4.22 -22.98
C PRO A 134 2.58 4.02 -24.47
N ASP A 135 1.68 4.46 -25.36
CA ASP A 135 1.85 4.33 -26.81
C ASP A 135 2.75 5.44 -27.37
N LYS A 136 2.93 6.52 -26.62
CA LYS A 136 3.71 7.70 -27.01
C LYS A 136 4.51 8.28 -25.84
N PRO A 137 5.48 7.51 -25.31
CA PRO A 137 6.21 7.89 -24.10
C PRO A 137 7.02 9.19 -24.25
N ASP A 138 7.41 9.53 -25.48
CA ASP A 138 8.22 10.71 -25.79
C ASP A 138 7.40 12.01 -25.94
N GLU A 139 6.06 11.96 -25.99
CA GLU A 139 5.19 13.16 -26.08
C GLU A 139 4.94 13.81 -24.70
N CYS A 140 5.65 13.38 -23.64
CA CYS A 140 5.47 13.92 -22.30
C CYS A 140 6.30 15.19 -22.02
N ASN A 141 5.77 16.08 -21.17
CA ASN A 141 6.42 17.35 -20.81
C ASN A 141 7.46 17.14 -19.69
N LEU A 142 8.52 16.40 -20.01
CA LEU A 142 9.65 16.16 -19.12
C LEU A 142 10.96 16.61 -19.79
N VAL A 143 11.64 17.57 -19.16
CA VAL A 143 13.02 17.92 -19.50
C VAL A 143 13.92 17.50 -18.35
N GLU A 144 14.98 16.75 -18.65
CA GLU A 144 15.94 16.30 -17.65
C GLU A 144 17.28 17.02 -17.84
N GLY A 145 17.75 17.65 -16.76
CA GLY A 145 19.11 18.18 -16.65
C GLY A 145 19.98 17.30 -15.75
N GLU A 146 21.23 17.71 -15.56
CA GLU A 146 22.18 16.97 -14.72
C GLU A 146 21.71 16.89 -13.25
N ASP A 147 21.27 18.04 -12.70
CA ASP A 147 20.90 18.20 -11.29
C ASP A 147 19.44 18.63 -11.06
N HIS A 148 18.58 18.52 -12.08
CA HIS A 148 17.16 18.85 -11.97
C HIS A 148 16.30 18.13 -13.00
N VAL A 149 14.99 18.14 -12.78
CA VAL A 149 13.99 17.87 -13.81
C VAL A 149 13.00 19.03 -13.91
N GLU A 150 12.45 19.24 -15.09
CA GLU A 150 11.33 20.15 -15.35
C GLU A 150 10.13 19.32 -15.79
N VAL A 151 9.05 19.37 -15.02
CA VAL A 151 7.83 18.59 -15.21
C VAL A 151 6.67 19.55 -15.40
N ASN A 152 6.08 19.59 -16.59
CA ASN A 152 5.02 20.54 -16.96
C ASN A 152 5.41 22.02 -16.67
N GLY A 153 6.67 22.39 -16.85
CA GLY A 153 7.18 23.73 -16.56
C GLY A 153 7.63 23.96 -15.11
N GLU A 154 7.40 23.01 -14.21
CA GLU A 154 7.87 23.09 -12.83
C GLU A 154 9.23 22.43 -12.64
N ILE A 155 10.18 23.18 -12.08
CA ILE A 155 11.55 22.70 -11.86
C ILE A 155 11.68 22.06 -10.48
N PHE A 156 12.27 20.87 -10.42
CA PHE A 156 12.65 20.15 -9.21
C PHE A 156 14.16 19.94 -9.19
N GLN A 157 14.85 20.64 -8.30
CA GLN A 157 16.29 20.46 -8.09
C GLN A 157 16.54 19.18 -7.30
N LYS A 158 17.62 18.47 -7.58
CA LYS A 158 18.04 17.34 -6.75
C LYS A 158 18.48 17.86 -5.36
N PRO A 159 18.09 17.20 -4.25
CA PRO A 159 17.32 15.97 -4.23
C PRO A 159 15.81 16.16 -4.43
N PHE A 160 15.22 15.26 -5.21
CA PHE A 160 13.77 15.15 -5.41
C PHE A 160 13.34 13.67 -5.35
N VAL A 161 12.03 13.44 -5.18
CA VAL A 161 11.43 12.11 -5.10
C VAL A 161 10.55 11.86 -6.31
N GLU A 162 10.62 10.65 -6.88
CA GLU A 162 9.78 10.17 -7.97
C GLU A 162 8.96 8.96 -7.50
N LYS A 163 7.64 9.10 -7.47
CA LYS A 163 6.69 8.08 -7.00
C LYS A 163 5.83 7.58 -8.16
N PRO A 164 5.62 6.27 -8.33
CA PRO A 164 4.59 5.76 -9.23
C PRO A 164 3.22 6.35 -8.90
N VAL A 165 2.41 6.68 -9.91
CA VAL A 165 1.03 7.16 -9.66
C VAL A 165 0.17 6.11 -8.96
N CYS A 166 0.45 4.83 -9.20
CA CYS A 166 -0.16 3.72 -8.46
C CYS A 166 0.34 3.70 -7.01
N ALA A 167 -0.58 3.79 -6.04
CA ALA A 167 -0.24 3.80 -4.62
C ALA A 167 0.28 2.44 -4.13
N GLU A 168 -0.16 1.34 -4.76
CA GLU A 168 0.29 -0.03 -4.50
C GLU A 168 1.71 -0.32 -5.02
N ASP A 169 2.20 0.51 -5.96
CA ASP A 169 3.58 0.43 -6.41
C ASP A 169 4.50 1.21 -5.45
N HIS A 170 5.25 0.44 -4.68
CA HIS A 170 6.18 0.93 -3.67
C HIS A 170 7.59 1.23 -4.20
N ASN A 171 7.81 1.17 -5.52
CA ASN A 171 9.10 1.51 -6.14
C ASN A 171 9.31 3.02 -6.22
N VAL A 172 9.55 3.65 -5.07
CA VAL A 172 9.78 5.10 -4.94
C VAL A 172 11.27 5.40 -5.04
N TYR A 173 11.65 6.34 -5.91
CA TYR A 173 13.05 6.69 -6.15
C TYR A 173 13.36 8.08 -5.61
N ILE A 174 14.58 8.26 -5.09
CA ILE A 174 15.12 9.55 -4.64
C ILE A 174 16.39 9.80 -5.43
N TYR A 175 16.49 10.96 -6.07
CA TYR A 175 17.64 11.32 -6.90
C TYR A 175 18.57 12.25 -6.14
N TYR A 176 19.85 11.94 -6.08
CA TYR A 176 20.83 12.74 -5.34
C TYR A 176 21.54 13.74 -6.25
N PRO A 177 21.87 14.94 -5.75
CA PRO A 177 22.60 15.91 -6.55
C PRO A 177 24.04 15.44 -6.81
N THR A 178 24.62 15.90 -7.92
CA THR A 178 26.03 15.62 -8.29
C THR A 178 26.98 16.04 -7.18
N SER A 179 26.68 17.13 -6.46
CA SER A 179 27.44 17.59 -5.28
C SER A 179 27.52 16.58 -4.13
N ALA A 180 26.58 15.62 -4.06
CA ALA A 180 26.55 14.54 -3.08
C ALA A 180 27.03 13.18 -3.65
N GLY A 181 27.59 13.17 -4.86
CA GLY A 181 28.05 11.97 -5.57
C GLY A 181 27.08 11.42 -6.60
N GLY A 182 25.91 12.05 -6.79
CA GLY A 182 24.90 11.62 -7.75
C GLY A 182 24.24 10.28 -7.39
N GLY A 183 23.68 9.63 -8.40
CA GLY A 183 22.95 8.37 -8.26
C GLY A 183 21.55 8.53 -7.67
N SER A 184 20.97 7.41 -7.26
CA SER A 184 19.62 7.35 -6.74
C SER A 184 19.48 6.32 -5.61
N GLN A 185 18.54 6.56 -4.70
CA GLN A 185 18.04 5.58 -3.76
C GLN A 185 16.76 4.97 -4.31
N ARG A 186 16.69 3.64 -4.39
CA ARG A 186 15.52 2.91 -4.87
C ARG A 186 14.85 2.21 -3.69
N LEU A 187 13.70 2.72 -3.27
CA LEU A 187 12.88 2.11 -2.22
C LEU A 187 12.04 0.99 -2.83
N PHE A 188 11.70 0.00 -2.00
CA PHE A 188 10.85 -1.12 -2.36
C PHE A 188 10.12 -1.65 -1.12
N ARG A 189 9.07 -2.45 -1.32
CA ARG A 189 8.40 -3.18 -0.22
C ARG A 189 9.45 -4.01 0.51
N LYS A 190 9.55 -3.87 1.83
CA LYS A 190 10.63 -4.45 2.64
C LYS A 190 10.86 -5.94 2.32
N ILE A 191 12.11 -6.31 2.06
CA ILE A 191 12.57 -7.68 1.86
C ILE A 191 13.64 -7.96 2.92
N GLY A 192 13.34 -8.86 3.86
CA GLY A 192 14.21 -9.16 4.99
C GLY A 192 14.57 -7.91 5.80
N SER A 193 15.86 -7.56 5.86
CA SER A 193 16.37 -6.39 6.60
C SER A 193 16.50 -5.11 5.77
N ARG A 194 16.05 -5.11 4.49
CA ARG A 194 16.23 -3.99 3.56
C ARG A 194 14.89 -3.43 3.08
N SER A 195 14.86 -2.12 2.90
CA SER A 195 13.72 -1.36 2.31
C SER A 195 14.13 -0.42 1.18
N SER A 196 15.43 -0.39 0.86
CA SER A 196 15.97 0.37 -0.27
C SER A 196 17.37 -0.11 -0.64
N VAL A 197 17.83 0.31 -1.82
CA VAL A 197 19.20 0.09 -2.30
C VAL A 197 19.69 1.32 -3.07
N TYR A 198 20.98 1.63 -2.92
CA TYR A 198 21.63 2.67 -3.74
C TYR A 198 21.86 2.16 -5.16
N SER A 199 21.70 3.03 -6.14
CA SER A 199 22.01 2.80 -7.55
C SER A 199 22.85 3.95 -8.09
N PRO A 200 23.89 3.68 -8.92
CA PRO A 200 24.65 4.74 -9.59
C PRO A 200 23.83 5.48 -10.67
N GLU A 201 22.67 4.94 -11.05
CA GLU A 201 21.79 5.57 -12.04
C GLU A 201 21.29 6.92 -11.54
N SER A 202 21.53 7.96 -12.34
CA SER A 202 21.20 9.35 -12.02
C SER A 202 20.06 9.89 -12.87
N CYS A 203 19.64 9.12 -13.88
CA CYS A 203 18.55 9.48 -14.78
C CYS A 203 17.19 8.96 -14.28
N VAL A 204 16.13 9.72 -14.55
CA VAL A 204 14.76 9.36 -14.20
C VAL A 204 14.19 8.24 -15.07
N ARG A 205 13.18 7.52 -14.55
CA ARG A 205 12.51 6.45 -15.31
C ARG A 205 11.81 7.02 -16.54
N LYS A 206 11.91 6.31 -17.67
CA LYS A 206 11.44 6.79 -18.99
C LYS A 206 10.06 6.26 -19.39
N THR A 207 9.56 5.25 -18.70
CA THR A 207 8.25 4.62 -18.94
C THR A 207 7.37 4.74 -17.70
N GLY A 208 6.05 4.65 -17.86
CA GLY A 208 5.10 4.79 -16.75
C GLY A 208 4.83 6.26 -16.38
N SER A 209 3.89 6.47 -15.45
CA SER A 209 3.50 7.80 -14.97
C SER A 209 3.92 7.98 -13.52
N TYR A 210 4.40 9.18 -13.17
CA TYR A 210 5.00 9.47 -11.87
C TYR A 210 4.55 10.81 -11.29
N ILE A 211 4.63 10.92 -9.98
CA ILE A 211 4.62 12.17 -9.24
C ILE A 211 6.06 12.52 -8.90
N TYR A 212 6.50 13.72 -9.28
CA TYR A 212 7.76 14.31 -8.85
C TYR A 212 7.48 15.29 -7.72
N GLU A 213 8.22 15.20 -6.63
CA GLU A 213 8.05 16.09 -5.48
C GLU A 213 9.37 16.52 -4.85
N GLU A 214 9.33 17.64 -4.12
CA GLU A 214 10.47 18.10 -3.35
C GLU A 214 10.84 17.11 -2.24
N PHE A 215 12.14 16.86 -2.08
CA PHE A 215 12.63 16.07 -0.97
C PHE A 215 12.57 16.91 0.32
N MET A 216 11.72 16.50 1.27
CA MET A 216 11.56 17.19 2.55
C MET A 216 12.64 16.77 3.56
N PRO A 217 13.57 17.66 3.96
CA PRO A 217 14.59 17.32 4.93
C PRO A 217 13.95 17.10 6.31
N HIS A 218 13.99 15.87 6.79
CA HIS A 218 13.55 15.58 8.16
C HIS A 218 14.63 16.07 9.12
N ARG A 219 14.25 16.82 10.16
CA ARG A 219 15.19 17.27 11.20
C ARG A 219 15.87 16.06 11.82
N ARG A 220 17.14 15.81 11.47
CA ARG A 220 18.01 15.01 12.32
C ARG A 220 18.33 15.89 13.53
N HIS A 221 17.91 15.47 14.72
CA HIS A 221 18.55 15.95 15.94
C HIS A 221 20.04 15.60 15.82
N ARG A 222 20.86 16.61 15.48
CA ARG A 222 22.31 16.52 15.63
C ARG A 222 22.52 16.22 17.11
N ARG A 223 22.92 14.99 17.46
CA ARG A 223 23.63 14.79 18.72
C ARG A 223 24.92 15.55 18.55
N GLU A 224 24.94 16.81 18.99
CA GLU A 224 26.18 17.53 19.18
C GLU A 224 26.97 16.72 20.20
N GLY A 225 27.99 16.03 19.71
CA GLY A 225 29.01 15.44 20.56
C GLY A 225 29.67 16.58 21.31
N VAL A 226 29.43 16.65 22.61
CA VAL A 226 30.22 17.46 23.53
C VAL A 226 31.64 16.87 23.53
N HIS A 227 32.49 17.33 22.63
CA HIS A 227 33.93 17.31 22.85
C HIS A 227 34.26 18.50 23.76
N GLY A 228 34.07 18.27 25.06
CA GLY A 228 34.71 19.07 26.09
C GLY A 228 36.17 18.65 26.17
N GLY A 229 37.05 19.45 25.57
CA GLY A 229 38.47 19.43 25.89
C GLY A 229 38.73 20.37 27.06
N ALA A 230 39.33 19.83 28.12
CA ALA A 230 40.44 20.38 28.90
C ALA A 230 40.89 19.30 29.90
#